data_AF-A0A4Y9UIJ3-F1
#
_entry.id   AF-A0A4Y9UIJ3-F1
#
_cell.length_a   1.000
_cell.length_b   1.000
_cell.length_c   1.000
_cell.angle_alpha   90.00
_cell.angle_beta   90.00
_cell.angle_gamma   90.00
#
_symmetry.space_group_name_H-M   'P 1'
#
loop_
_entity.id
_entity.type
_entity.pdbx_description
1 polymer ?
#
loop_
_entity_poly.entity_id
_entity_poly.type
_entity_poly.pdbx_seq_one_letter_code
_entity_poly.pdbx_strand_id
1 'polypeptide(L)'
;MPKKRPASQWQPAGIELLDVSSLYGDVKICELAGIIGSLRGEKLRRFGIALRNTLGRLNASLHYEGRPGSPEKRAAIEAVARPLSELRVALSKLDTDTSELILAAAESDPWDQDTEPPPDGWPSGLARGRVGRALDGVESLARWVPHVEEAIGKSKGGRPKQEAIQQAITDLREIWTRYAVREPTLSYDGLTKRTSGPFLDLCQAALAPLLEKRGIGANLERPVRKALYG
;
A
#
# COMPACT_ATOMS: atom_id res chain seq x y z
N MET A 1 -31.92 -6.58 -4.46
CA MET A 1 -30.52 -7.04 -4.31
C MET A 1 -29.61 -5.83 -4.17
N PRO A 2 -28.94 -5.62 -3.02
CA PRO A 2 -28.03 -4.48 -2.88
C PRO A 2 -26.83 -4.69 -3.79
N LYS A 3 -26.54 -3.70 -4.66
CA LYS A 3 -25.30 -3.67 -5.43
C LYS A 3 -24.14 -3.60 -4.43
N LYS A 4 -23.33 -4.66 -4.36
CA LYS A 4 -22.08 -4.69 -3.58
C LYS A 4 -21.31 -3.41 -3.90
N ARG A 5 -21.04 -2.59 -2.87
CA ARG A 5 -20.07 -1.49 -2.98
C ARG A 5 -18.78 -2.09 -3.53
N PRO A 6 -18.09 -1.46 -4.50
CA PRO A 6 -16.75 -1.90 -4.85
C PRO A 6 -15.94 -1.79 -3.56
N ALA A 7 -15.60 -2.95 -2.99
CA ALA A 7 -14.75 -3.00 -1.82
C ALA A 7 -13.47 -2.26 -2.18
N SER A 8 -12.96 -1.44 -1.27
CA SER A 8 -11.56 -1.03 -1.35
C SER A 8 -10.75 -2.31 -1.55
N GLN A 9 -10.17 -2.49 -2.74
CA GLN A 9 -9.30 -3.63 -3.02
C GLN A 9 -8.07 -3.59 -2.10
N TRP A 10 -7.79 -2.43 -1.52
CA TRP A 10 -6.83 -2.26 -0.47
C TRP A 10 -7.47 -2.58 0.89
N GLN A 11 -7.08 -3.70 1.47
CA GLN A 11 -7.23 -3.95 2.90
C GLN A 11 -5.90 -3.61 3.59
N PRO A 12 -5.90 -2.92 4.74
CA PRO A 12 -4.71 -2.85 5.57
C PRO A 12 -4.39 -4.28 6.01
N ALA A 13 -3.50 -4.96 5.30
CA ALA A 13 -2.82 -6.11 5.87
C ALA A 13 -2.20 -5.62 7.18
N GLY A 14 -2.44 -6.32 8.29
CA GLY A 14 -1.85 -5.97 9.57
C GLY A 14 -0.34 -5.71 9.41
N ILE A 15 0.23 -4.90 10.27
CA ILE A 15 1.68 -4.60 10.35
C ILE A 15 2.44 -5.85 10.84
N GLU A 16 2.07 -7.04 10.37
CA GLU A 16 2.92 -8.21 10.38
C GLU A 16 4.00 -7.94 9.34
N LEU A 17 4.91 -7.04 9.71
CA LEU A 17 6.20 -6.87 9.09
C LEU A 17 6.78 -8.27 9.01
N LEU A 18 6.85 -8.83 7.80
CA LEU A 18 7.78 -9.91 7.53
C LEU A 18 9.11 -9.49 8.14
N ASP A 19 9.47 -10.10 9.27
CA ASP A 19 10.68 -9.71 9.97
C ASP A 19 11.82 -10.08 9.04
N VAL A 20 12.45 -9.08 8.46
CA VAL A 20 13.57 -9.26 7.55
C VAL A 20 14.69 -10.02 8.26
N SER A 21 14.79 -9.90 9.59
CA SER A 21 15.72 -10.66 10.41
C SER A 21 15.40 -12.16 10.42
N SER A 22 14.11 -12.54 10.39
CA SER A 22 13.67 -13.94 10.26
C SER A 22 14.01 -14.56 8.90
N LEU A 23 14.03 -13.75 7.83
CA LEU A 23 14.39 -14.18 6.48
C LEU A 23 15.90 -14.17 6.22
N TYR A 24 16.62 -13.25 6.86
CA TYR A 24 18.05 -12.98 6.63
C TYR A 24 18.83 -13.04 7.95
N GLY A 25 18.82 -14.24 8.55
CA GLY A 25 19.71 -14.62 9.63
C GLY A 25 21.18 -14.62 9.19
N ASP A 26 22.09 -14.73 10.15
CA ASP A 26 23.53 -14.53 9.89
C ASP A 26 24.13 -15.52 8.89
N VAL A 27 23.61 -16.76 8.83
CA VAL A 27 24.01 -17.76 7.82
C VAL A 27 23.72 -17.25 6.41
N LYS A 28 22.53 -16.69 6.19
CA LYS A 28 22.14 -16.17 4.87
C LYS A 28 22.95 -14.94 4.48
N ILE A 29 23.29 -14.09 5.45
CA ILE A 29 24.20 -12.95 5.21
C ILE A 29 25.59 -13.43 4.80
N CYS A 30 26.12 -14.47 5.45
CA CYS A 30 27.41 -15.07 5.09
C CYS A 30 27.40 -15.66 3.68
N GLU A 31 26.33 -16.37 3.29
CA GLU A 31 26.16 -16.89 1.92
C GLU A 31 26.18 -15.76 0.89
N LEU A 32 25.41 -14.70 1.12
CA LEU A 32 25.33 -13.55 0.21
C LEU A 32 26.67 -12.78 0.14
N ALA A 33 27.39 -12.68 1.26
CA ALA A 33 28.75 -12.13 1.27
C ALA A 33 29.75 -13.00 0.49
N GLY A 34 29.52 -14.31 0.41
CA GLY A 34 30.31 -15.24 -0.40
C GLY A 34 30.26 -14.92 -1.90
N ILE A 35 29.13 -14.42 -2.39
CA ILE A 35 28.93 -14.04 -3.80
C ILE A 35 29.75 -12.79 -4.17
N ILE A 36 29.89 -11.85 -3.23
CA ILE A 36 30.58 -10.56 -3.44
C ILE A 36 32.10 -10.70 -3.30
N GLY A 37 32.54 -11.59 -2.42
CA GLY A 37 33.96 -11.82 -2.10
C GLY A 37 34.12 -11.93 -0.59
N SER A 38 34.25 -13.16 -0.10
CA SER A 38 34.29 -13.60 1.30
C SER A 38 34.63 -12.51 2.34
N LEU A 39 33.61 -11.75 2.76
CA LEU A 39 33.75 -10.70 3.76
C LEU A 39 33.92 -11.30 5.15
N ARG A 40 34.73 -10.67 6.01
CA ARG A 40 34.95 -11.09 7.41
C ARG A 40 34.91 -9.92 8.38
N GLY A 41 34.68 -10.23 9.65
CA GLY A 41 34.71 -9.27 10.75
C GLY A 41 33.80 -8.06 10.51
N GLU A 42 34.32 -6.86 10.72
CA GLU A 42 33.56 -5.61 10.63
C GLU A 42 32.97 -5.36 9.23
N LYS A 43 33.66 -5.78 8.15
CA LYS A 43 33.13 -5.64 6.79
C LYS A 43 31.87 -6.49 6.58
N LEU A 44 31.87 -7.72 7.09
CA LEU A 44 30.70 -8.62 7.01
C LEU A 44 29.52 -8.05 7.80
N ARG A 45 29.78 -7.53 9.01
CA ARG A 45 28.75 -6.90 9.85
C ARG A 45 28.10 -5.70 9.14
N ARG A 46 28.91 -4.79 8.59
CA ARG A 46 28.40 -3.60 7.87
C ARG A 46 27.67 -3.96 6.58
N PHE A 47 28.14 -4.98 5.87
CA PHE A 47 27.43 -5.55 4.72
C PHE A 47 26.04 -6.07 5.12
N GLY A 48 25.96 -6.88 6.18
CA GLY A 48 24.69 -7.42 6.68
C GLY A 48 23.70 -6.34 7.09
N ILE A 49 24.15 -5.28 7.77
CA ILE A 49 23.31 -4.13 8.13
C ILE A 49 22.79 -3.42 6.88
N ALA A 50 23.66 -3.12 5.92
CA ALA A 50 23.27 -2.46 4.68
C ALA A 50 22.23 -3.29 3.91
N LEU A 51 22.45 -4.60 3.81
CA LEU A 51 21.55 -5.52 3.13
C LEU A 51 20.17 -5.59 3.80
N ARG A 52 20.12 -5.79 5.13
CA ARG A 52 18.85 -5.83 5.88
C ARG A 52 18.08 -4.53 5.76
N ASN A 53 18.76 -3.39 5.76
CA ASN A 53 18.13 -2.08 5.56
C ASN A 53 17.50 -1.96 4.16
N THR A 54 18.20 -2.37 3.11
CA THR A 54 17.67 -2.38 1.73
C THR A 54 16.44 -3.29 1.63
N LEU A 55 16.51 -4.48 2.19
CA LEU A 55 15.40 -5.45 2.17
C LEU A 55 14.21 -5.00 3.03
N GLY A 56 14.47 -4.34 4.16
CA GLY A 56 13.45 -3.68 4.99
C GLY A 56 12.71 -2.57 4.24
N ARG A 57 13.45 -1.71 3.51
CA ARG A 57 12.85 -0.67 2.66
C ARG A 57 12.03 -1.27 1.52
N LEU A 58 12.52 -2.34 0.90
CA LEU A 58 11.76 -3.04 -0.14
C LEU A 58 10.49 -3.65 0.44
N ASN A 59 10.57 -4.37 1.56
CA ASN A 59 9.40 -4.99 2.20
C ASN A 59 8.35 -3.94 2.60
N ALA A 60 8.78 -2.81 3.17
CA ALA A 60 7.90 -1.69 3.47
C ALA A 60 7.25 -1.12 2.20
N SER A 61 8.03 -0.94 1.13
CA SER A 61 7.52 -0.41 -0.14
C SER A 61 6.51 -1.36 -0.80
N LEU A 62 6.78 -2.67 -0.79
CA LEU A 62 5.86 -3.70 -1.26
C LEU A 62 4.62 -3.86 -0.37
N HIS A 63 4.73 -3.56 0.93
CA HIS A 63 3.57 -3.53 1.82
C HIS A 63 2.62 -2.36 1.50
N TYR A 64 3.17 -1.18 1.22
CA TYR A 64 2.37 0.00 0.85
C TYR A 64 1.99 0.04 -0.64
N GLU A 65 2.22 -1.05 -1.34
CA GLU A 65 1.88 -1.20 -2.74
C GLU A 65 0.36 -1.20 -2.94
N GLY A 66 -0.12 -0.55 -4.00
CA GLY A 66 -1.56 -0.39 -4.26
C GLY A 66 -2.25 0.60 -3.31
N ARG A 67 -1.53 1.19 -2.35
CA ARG A 67 -2.06 2.32 -1.59
C ARG A 67 -2.32 3.47 -2.56
N PRO A 68 -3.53 4.06 -2.56
CA PRO A 68 -3.83 5.20 -3.41
C PRO A 68 -2.76 6.30 -3.22
N GLY A 69 -2.18 6.77 -4.31
CA GLY A 69 -1.32 7.92 -4.34
C GLY A 69 -2.11 9.20 -4.06
N SER A 70 -1.40 10.31 -3.91
CA SER A 70 -2.04 11.62 -3.68
C SER A 70 -3.01 11.99 -4.81
N PRO A 71 -2.73 11.73 -6.10
CA PRO A 71 -3.69 11.98 -7.19
C PRO A 71 -4.94 11.10 -7.09
N GLU A 72 -4.83 9.79 -6.85
CA GLU A 72 -6.02 8.94 -6.72
C GLU A 72 -6.85 9.30 -5.48
N LYS A 73 -6.20 9.69 -4.37
CA LYS A 73 -6.90 10.19 -3.18
C LYS A 73 -7.67 11.48 -3.49
N ARG A 74 -7.06 12.43 -4.19
CA ARG A 74 -7.73 13.69 -4.59
C ARG A 74 -8.90 13.40 -5.52
N ALA A 75 -8.71 12.60 -6.56
CA ALA A 75 -9.78 12.24 -7.48
C ALA A 75 -10.95 11.55 -6.76
N ALA A 76 -10.66 10.67 -5.79
CA ALA A 76 -11.69 10.04 -4.97
C ALA A 76 -12.45 11.07 -4.12
N ILE A 77 -11.76 12.02 -3.49
CA ILE A 77 -12.39 13.07 -2.67
C ILE A 77 -13.20 14.05 -3.53
N GLU A 78 -12.66 14.52 -4.66
CA GLU A 78 -13.37 15.37 -5.61
C GLU A 78 -14.65 14.70 -6.12
N ALA A 79 -14.61 13.39 -6.37
CA ALA A 79 -15.78 12.61 -6.81
C ALA A 79 -16.92 12.57 -5.78
N VAL A 80 -16.63 12.71 -4.47
CA VAL A 80 -17.66 12.75 -3.41
C VAL A 80 -17.97 14.16 -2.92
N ALA A 81 -17.05 15.10 -3.07
CA ALA A 81 -17.17 16.48 -2.59
C ALA A 81 -18.41 17.19 -3.16
N ARG A 82 -18.53 17.18 -4.50
CA ARG A 82 -19.64 17.85 -5.19
C ARG A 82 -20.99 17.21 -4.88
N PRO A 83 -21.18 15.86 -4.99
CA PRO A 83 -22.43 15.22 -4.60
C PRO A 83 -22.86 15.49 -3.15
N LEU A 84 -21.92 15.48 -2.20
CA LEU A 84 -22.23 15.76 -0.78
C LEU A 84 -22.71 17.20 -0.58
N SER A 85 -22.08 18.16 -1.25
CA SER A 85 -22.51 19.56 -1.21
C SER A 85 -23.87 19.77 -1.85
N GLU A 86 -24.12 19.16 -3.01
CA GLU A 86 -25.41 19.24 -3.71
C GLU A 86 -26.52 18.60 -2.89
N LEU A 87 -26.26 17.45 -2.27
CA LEU A 87 -27.21 16.76 -1.37
C LEU A 87 -27.55 17.64 -0.16
N ARG A 88 -26.56 18.25 0.49
CA ARG A 88 -26.78 19.17 1.62
C ARG A 88 -27.70 20.34 1.24
N VAL A 89 -27.46 20.96 0.08
CA VAL A 89 -28.29 22.08 -0.41
C VAL A 89 -29.70 21.61 -0.80
N ALA A 90 -29.84 20.43 -1.37
CA ALA A 90 -31.15 19.86 -1.70
C ALA A 90 -31.97 19.60 -0.43
N LEU A 91 -31.33 19.02 0.60
CA LEU A 91 -31.95 18.76 1.89
C LEU A 91 -32.41 20.04 2.60
N SER A 92 -31.63 21.12 2.54
CA SER A 92 -32.02 22.40 3.15
C SER A 92 -33.18 23.10 2.43
N LYS A 93 -33.57 22.63 1.23
CA LYS A 93 -34.65 23.19 0.41
C LYS A 93 -35.92 22.34 0.43
N LEU A 94 -35.91 21.22 1.14
CA LEU A 94 -37.12 20.41 1.31
C LEU A 94 -38.17 21.22 2.05
N ASP A 95 -39.37 21.28 1.49
CA ASP A 95 -40.53 21.79 2.19
C ASP A 95 -40.97 20.78 3.28
N THR A 96 -41.84 21.25 4.17
CA THR A 96 -42.31 20.46 5.32
C THR A 96 -42.99 19.17 4.87
N ASP A 97 -43.83 19.21 3.83
CA ASP A 97 -44.62 18.06 3.38
C ASP A 97 -43.71 16.98 2.78
N THR A 98 -42.74 17.38 1.94
CA THR A 98 -41.74 16.45 1.42
C THR A 98 -40.86 15.87 2.53
N SER A 99 -40.53 16.66 3.54
CA SER A 99 -39.77 16.19 4.71
C SER A 99 -40.55 15.13 5.50
N GLU A 100 -41.86 15.30 5.67
CA GLU A 100 -42.73 14.33 6.32
C GLU A 100 -42.85 13.01 5.52
N LEU A 101 -42.86 13.07 4.20
CA LEU A 101 -42.82 11.87 3.34
C LEU A 101 -41.53 11.06 3.53
N ILE A 102 -40.38 11.73 3.67
CA ILE A 102 -39.10 11.07 3.95
C ILE A 102 -39.13 10.40 5.32
N LEU A 103 -39.71 11.06 6.32
CA LEU A 103 -39.89 10.49 7.64
C LEU A 103 -40.77 9.24 7.60
N ALA A 104 -41.93 9.31 6.95
CA ALA A 104 -42.85 8.18 6.82
C ALA A 104 -42.19 6.98 6.10
N ALA A 105 -41.39 7.25 5.06
CA ALA A 105 -40.62 6.22 4.38
C ALA A 105 -39.56 5.57 5.31
N ALA A 106 -38.86 6.37 6.11
CA ALA A 106 -37.90 5.86 7.08
C ALA A 106 -38.54 5.10 8.25
N GLU A 107 -39.81 5.35 8.58
CA GLU A 107 -40.56 4.54 9.57
C GLU A 107 -40.83 3.14 9.06
N SER A 108 -41.09 3.04 7.76
CA SER A 108 -41.42 1.80 7.05
C SER A 108 -40.19 0.95 6.72
N ASP A 109 -38.98 1.51 6.86
CA ASP A 109 -37.73 0.80 6.62
C ASP A 109 -37.39 -0.13 7.80
N PRO A 110 -37.39 -1.46 7.60
CA PRO A 110 -37.12 -2.42 8.67
C PRO A 110 -35.69 -2.23 9.20
N TRP A 111 -35.56 -2.15 10.53
CA TRP A 111 -34.28 -2.02 11.19
C TRP A 111 -33.41 -3.24 10.88
N ASP A 112 -32.26 -3.04 10.25
CA ASP A 112 -31.27 -4.08 10.01
C ASP A 112 -30.56 -4.40 11.34
N GLN A 113 -30.89 -5.56 11.94
CA GLN A 113 -30.46 -5.95 13.29
C GLN A 113 -28.93 -6.11 13.42
N ASP A 114 -28.21 -6.16 12.30
CA ASP A 114 -26.77 -6.37 12.23
C ASP A 114 -25.92 -5.08 12.37
N THR A 115 -26.53 -3.90 12.45
CA THR A 115 -25.82 -2.59 12.40
C THR A 115 -25.77 -1.80 13.73
N GLU A 116 -25.64 -2.51 14.85
CA GLU A 116 -25.69 -2.03 16.25
C GLU A 116 -27.11 -1.95 16.84
N PRO A 117 -27.31 -2.42 18.09
CA PRO A 117 -28.58 -2.25 18.77
C PRO A 117 -28.84 -0.76 19.03
N PRO A 118 -30.11 -0.31 19.00
CA PRO A 118 -30.42 1.05 19.41
C PRO A 118 -29.91 1.28 20.85
N PRO A 119 -29.30 2.43 21.16
CA PRO A 119 -28.85 2.71 22.52
C PRO A 119 -30.02 2.58 23.51
N ASP A 120 -29.76 2.01 24.69
CA ASP A 120 -30.80 1.71 25.69
C ASP A 120 -31.69 2.93 26.00
N GLY A 121 -33.02 2.74 25.90
CA GLY A 121 -34.03 3.76 26.21
C GLY A 121 -34.79 4.34 25.01
N TRP A 122 -34.66 3.77 23.81
CA TRP A 122 -35.30 4.28 22.60
C TRP A 122 -36.77 3.84 22.44
N PRO A 123 -37.76 4.75 22.43
CA PRO A 123 -39.17 4.42 22.21
C PRO A 123 -39.44 4.13 20.72
N SER A 124 -40.44 3.29 20.43
CA SER A 124 -40.98 3.08 19.09
C SER A 124 -41.52 4.41 18.49
N GLY A 125 -40.86 4.93 17.44
CA GLY A 125 -41.19 6.22 16.79
C GLY A 125 -40.00 6.91 16.09
N LEU A 126 -39.09 6.13 15.51
CA LEU A 126 -37.67 6.52 15.32
C LEU A 126 -37.29 7.07 13.94
N ALA A 127 -38.21 7.37 13.02
CA ALA A 127 -37.79 7.94 11.73
C ALA A 127 -37.15 9.30 11.87
N ARG A 128 -37.68 10.17 12.73
CA ARG A 128 -37.17 11.54 12.90
C ARG A 128 -35.74 11.55 13.44
N GLY A 129 -35.43 10.67 14.39
CA GLY A 129 -34.06 10.49 14.88
C GLY A 129 -33.11 9.78 13.88
N ARG A 130 -33.63 8.83 13.08
CA ARG A 130 -32.86 8.15 12.03
C ARG A 130 -32.49 9.09 10.89
N VAL A 131 -33.47 9.83 10.36
CA VAL A 131 -33.28 10.83 9.32
C VAL A 131 -32.38 11.95 9.84
N GLY A 132 -32.62 12.47 11.05
CA GLY A 132 -31.73 13.46 11.68
C GLY A 132 -30.26 13.04 11.71
N ARG A 133 -29.95 11.83 12.22
CA ARG A 133 -28.57 11.32 12.24
C ARG A 133 -27.97 11.11 10.86
N ALA A 134 -28.76 10.68 9.88
CA ALA A 134 -28.29 10.54 8.50
C ALA A 134 -27.93 11.90 7.88
N LEU A 135 -28.76 12.92 8.13
CA LEU A 135 -28.51 14.29 7.69
C LEU A 135 -27.27 14.87 8.38
N ASP A 136 -27.16 14.73 9.70
CA ASP A 136 -25.99 15.14 10.48
C ASP A 136 -24.71 14.47 9.99
N GLY A 137 -24.79 13.19 9.60
CA GLY A 137 -23.70 12.42 9.02
C GLY A 137 -23.27 12.98 7.65
N VAL A 138 -24.21 13.27 6.75
CA VAL A 138 -23.93 13.91 5.46
C VAL A 138 -23.31 15.29 5.64
N GLU A 139 -23.83 16.11 6.56
CA GLU A 139 -23.28 17.43 6.86
C GLU A 139 -21.86 17.36 7.44
N SER A 140 -21.63 16.40 8.35
CA SER A 140 -20.30 16.17 8.94
C SER A 140 -19.30 15.71 7.88
N LEU A 141 -19.69 14.79 7.00
CA LEU A 141 -18.85 14.34 5.88
C LEU A 141 -18.52 15.50 4.93
N ALA A 142 -19.51 16.32 4.56
CA ALA A 142 -19.29 17.49 3.72
C ALA A 142 -18.34 18.50 4.37
N ARG A 143 -18.43 18.69 5.69
CA ARG A 143 -17.52 19.56 6.46
C ARG A 143 -16.10 19.01 6.52
N TRP A 144 -15.91 17.70 6.50
CA TRP A 144 -14.59 17.07 6.57
C TRP A 144 -13.83 17.09 5.25
N VAL A 145 -14.50 17.23 4.10
CA VAL A 145 -13.87 17.22 2.76
C VAL A 145 -12.66 18.17 2.67
N PRO A 146 -12.75 19.47 3.04
CA PRO A 146 -11.60 20.38 3.00
C PRO A 146 -10.43 19.94 3.90
N HIS A 147 -10.73 19.40 5.09
CA HIS A 147 -9.71 18.89 6.02
C HIS A 147 -9.00 17.65 5.48
N VAL A 148 -9.72 16.79 4.75
CA VAL A 148 -9.14 15.62 4.10
C VAL A 148 -8.24 16.02 2.94
N GLU A 149 -8.63 17.03 2.14
CA GLU A 149 -7.78 17.58 1.07
C GLU A 149 -6.44 18.10 1.61
N GLU A 150 -6.46 18.85 2.72
CA GLU A 150 -5.25 19.30 3.40
C GLU A 150 -4.39 18.14 3.92
N ALA A 151 -5.03 17.08 4.43
CA ALA A 151 -4.34 15.89 4.93
C ALA A 151 -3.73 15.04 3.82
N ILE A 152 -4.32 15.01 2.61
CA ILE A 152 -3.78 14.27 1.45
C ILE A 152 -2.39 14.81 1.07
N GLY A 153 -2.17 16.12 1.17
CA GLY A 153 -0.86 16.73 0.92
C GLY A 153 0.26 16.19 1.82
N LYS A 154 -0.09 15.71 3.02
CA LYS A 154 0.84 15.14 4.01
C LYS A 154 1.00 13.62 3.87
N SER A 155 0.16 12.97 3.08
CA SER A 155 0.13 11.52 2.93
C SER A 155 1.15 11.04 1.89
N LYS A 156 2.13 10.22 2.31
CA LYS A 156 3.01 9.51 1.37
C LYS A 156 2.18 8.46 0.62
N GLY A 157 2.16 8.55 -0.72
CA GLY A 157 1.55 7.55 -1.60
C GLY A 157 2.29 6.20 -1.54
N GLY A 158 1.63 5.14 -1.99
CA GLY A 158 2.33 3.89 -2.30
C GLY A 158 3.28 4.09 -3.48
N ARG A 159 4.43 3.40 -3.50
CA ARG A 159 5.30 3.36 -4.68
C ARG A 159 4.91 2.17 -5.57
N PRO A 160 4.98 2.29 -6.91
CA PRO A 160 4.79 1.14 -7.80
C PRO A 160 5.78 0.00 -7.48
N LYS A 161 5.33 -1.27 -7.55
CA LYS A 161 6.18 -2.47 -7.32
C LYS A 161 7.51 -2.40 -8.05
N GLN A 162 7.45 -2.09 -9.34
CA GLN A 162 8.62 -2.13 -10.21
C GLN A 162 9.65 -1.06 -9.84
N GLU A 163 9.21 0.12 -9.39
CA GLU A 163 10.10 1.17 -8.93
C GLU A 163 10.77 0.78 -7.61
N ALA A 164 10.03 0.18 -6.68
CA ALA A 164 10.59 -0.31 -5.42
C ALA A 164 11.64 -1.41 -5.64
N ILE A 165 11.34 -2.37 -6.52
CA ILE A 165 12.28 -3.44 -6.91
C ILE A 165 13.50 -2.84 -7.62
N GLN A 166 13.31 -1.90 -8.54
CA GLN A 166 14.40 -1.23 -9.24
C GLN A 166 15.31 -0.47 -8.26
N GLN A 167 14.74 0.26 -7.31
CA GLN A 167 15.50 0.95 -6.28
C GLN A 167 16.27 -0.02 -5.39
N ALA A 168 15.67 -1.15 -4.99
CA ALA A 168 16.38 -2.17 -4.21
C ALA A 168 17.58 -2.74 -4.98
N ILE A 169 17.46 -2.94 -6.30
CA ILE A 169 18.57 -3.38 -7.15
C ILE A 169 19.66 -2.29 -7.25
N THR A 170 19.28 -1.02 -7.36
CA THR A 170 20.24 0.10 -7.30
C THR A 170 20.98 0.14 -5.96
N ASP A 171 20.26 0.00 -4.85
CA ASP A 171 20.87 -0.07 -3.51
C ASP A 171 21.81 -1.28 -3.38
N LEU A 172 21.45 -2.44 -3.96
CA LEU A 172 22.32 -3.61 -4.01
C LEU A 172 23.56 -3.39 -4.88
N ARG A 173 23.46 -2.61 -5.97
CA ARG A 173 24.61 -2.20 -6.79
C ARG A 173 25.57 -1.34 -5.98
N GLU A 174 25.08 -0.37 -5.21
CA GLU A 174 25.92 0.45 -4.34
C GLU A 174 26.63 -0.38 -3.27
N ILE A 175 25.91 -1.34 -2.67
CA ILE A 175 26.49 -2.33 -1.76
C ILE A 175 27.59 -3.13 -2.47
N TRP A 176 27.31 -3.63 -3.68
CA TRP A 176 28.30 -4.36 -4.48
C TRP A 176 29.56 -3.54 -4.72
N THR A 177 29.45 -2.35 -5.30
CA THR A 177 30.62 -1.50 -5.62
C THR A 177 31.42 -1.18 -4.35
N ARG A 178 30.74 -0.92 -3.22
CA ARG A 178 31.40 -0.62 -1.94
C ARG A 178 32.20 -1.80 -1.37
N TYR A 179 31.72 -3.04 -1.49
CA TYR A 179 32.33 -4.20 -0.83
C TYR A 179 33.13 -5.12 -1.76
N ALA A 180 32.73 -5.25 -3.03
CA ALA A 180 33.46 -6.01 -4.05
C ALA A 180 34.66 -5.24 -4.62
N VAL A 181 34.69 -3.91 -4.46
CA VAL A 181 35.72 -3.00 -5.00
C VAL A 181 35.88 -3.17 -6.53
N ARG A 182 34.76 -3.45 -7.21
CA ARG A 182 34.66 -3.57 -8.67
C ARG A 182 33.24 -3.26 -9.11
N GLU A 183 33.09 -2.76 -10.33
CA GLU A 183 31.76 -2.57 -10.91
C GLU A 183 31.10 -3.95 -11.20
N PRO A 184 29.78 -4.06 -10.98
CA PRO A 184 29.05 -5.27 -11.34
C PRO A 184 28.92 -5.38 -12.87
N THR A 185 29.12 -6.60 -13.38
CA THR A 185 28.99 -6.91 -14.81
C THR A 185 28.07 -8.10 -15.04
N LEU A 186 27.44 -8.14 -16.20
CA LEU A 186 26.69 -9.29 -16.70
C LEU A 186 27.37 -9.86 -17.94
N SER A 187 27.27 -11.16 -18.11
CA SER A 187 27.65 -11.88 -19.33
C SER A 187 26.41 -12.44 -20.00
N TYR A 188 26.29 -12.24 -21.31
CA TYR A 188 25.21 -12.81 -22.10
C TYR A 188 25.73 -13.97 -22.94
N ASP A 189 25.17 -15.15 -22.73
CA ASP A 189 25.43 -16.31 -23.57
C ASP A 189 24.46 -16.31 -24.76
N GLY A 190 25.00 -16.13 -25.97
CA GLY A 190 24.23 -16.10 -27.22
C GLY A 190 23.66 -17.45 -27.65
N LEU A 191 24.24 -18.56 -27.19
CA LEU A 191 23.78 -19.92 -27.48
C LEU A 191 22.58 -20.29 -26.60
N THR A 192 22.67 -20.03 -25.30
CA THR A 192 21.57 -20.34 -24.37
C THR A 192 20.56 -19.22 -24.24
N LYS A 193 20.84 -18.03 -24.81
CA LYS A 193 20.08 -16.79 -24.63
C LYS A 193 19.86 -16.43 -23.16
N ARG A 194 20.85 -16.70 -22.31
CA ARG A 194 20.78 -16.44 -20.85
C ARG A 194 21.79 -15.39 -20.46
N THR A 195 21.34 -14.43 -19.67
CA THR A 195 22.22 -13.50 -18.97
C THR A 195 22.60 -14.11 -17.62
N SER A 196 23.88 -14.07 -17.28
CA SER A 196 24.42 -14.57 -16.02
C SER A 196 25.44 -13.59 -15.45
N GLY A 197 25.73 -13.72 -14.16
CA GLY A 197 26.79 -12.96 -13.53
C GLY A 197 26.63 -12.89 -12.02
N PRO A 198 27.73 -12.74 -11.26
CA PRO A 198 27.71 -12.72 -9.80
C PRO A 198 26.76 -11.68 -9.18
N PHE A 199 26.59 -10.53 -9.85
CA PHE A 199 25.66 -9.51 -9.38
C PHE A 199 24.20 -9.92 -9.57
N LEU A 200 23.87 -10.58 -10.69
CA LEU A 200 22.54 -11.14 -10.91
C LEU A 200 22.23 -12.23 -9.87
N ASP A 201 23.22 -13.09 -9.58
CA ASP A 201 23.09 -14.14 -8.55
C ASP A 201 22.84 -13.55 -7.16
N LEU A 202 23.56 -12.46 -6.81
CA LEU A 202 23.32 -11.73 -5.57
C LEU A 202 21.89 -11.16 -5.53
N CYS A 203 21.45 -10.46 -6.58
CA CYS A 203 20.11 -9.88 -6.63
C CYS A 203 19.03 -10.95 -6.52
N GLN A 204 19.18 -12.08 -7.21
CA GLN A 204 18.25 -13.21 -7.12
C GLN A 204 18.24 -13.79 -5.71
N ALA A 205 19.40 -14.13 -5.15
CA ALA A 205 19.49 -14.72 -3.82
C ALA A 205 19.01 -13.79 -2.70
N ALA A 206 19.20 -12.47 -2.86
CA ALA A 206 18.80 -11.46 -1.87
C ALA A 206 17.34 -11.00 -2.01
N LEU A 207 16.73 -11.02 -3.20
CA LEU A 207 15.39 -10.48 -3.40
C LEU A 207 14.32 -11.57 -3.55
N ALA A 208 14.66 -12.72 -4.15
CA ALA A 208 13.69 -13.79 -4.43
C ALA A 208 12.93 -14.26 -3.18
N PRO A 209 13.55 -14.50 -2.01
CA PRO A 209 12.81 -14.95 -0.82
C PRO A 209 11.72 -13.98 -0.36
N LEU A 210 11.95 -12.67 -0.55
CA LEU A 210 10.98 -11.63 -0.19
C LEU A 210 9.88 -11.51 -1.26
N LEU A 211 10.25 -11.59 -2.54
CA LEU A 211 9.32 -11.48 -3.67
C LEU A 211 8.38 -12.69 -3.75
N GLU A 212 8.92 -13.91 -3.60
CA GLU A 212 8.15 -15.16 -3.62
C GLU A 212 7.12 -15.22 -2.49
N LYS A 213 7.49 -14.81 -1.27
CA LYS A 213 6.54 -14.69 -0.16
C LYS A 213 5.39 -13.72 -0.43
N ARG A 214 5.57 -12.79 -1.36
CA ARG A 214 4.53 -11.83 -1.81
C ARG A 214 3.84 -12.27 -3.10
N GLY A 215 4.12 -13.48 -3.60
CA GLY A 215 3.59 -14.00 -4.87
C GLY A 215 4.10 -13.25 -6.11
N ILE A 216 5.23 -12.54 -6.00
CA ILE A 216 5.82 -11.77 -7.10
C ILE A 216 6.90 -12.64 -7.77
N GLY A 217 6.81 -12.80 -9.09
CA GLY A 217 7.81 -13.55 -9.86
C GLY A 217 9.20 -12.92 -9.75
N ALA A 218 10.22 -13.73 -9.42
CA ALA A 218 11.59 -13.30 -9.18
C ALA A 218 12.43 -13.16 -10.48
N ASN A 219 11.82 -12.91 -11.64
CA ASN A 219 12.61 -12.66 -12.86
C ASN A 219 13.21 -11.24 -12.82
N LEU A 220 14.45 -11.16 -12.32
CA LEU A 220 15.16 -9.91 -12.09
C LEU A 220 16.11 -9.53 -13.22
N GLU A 221 16.23 -10.33 -14.28
CA GLU A 221 17.20 -10.12 -15.35
C GLU A 221 17.05 -8.73 -16.01
N ARG A 222 15.83 -8.38 -16.41
CA ARG A 222 15.54 -7.09 -17.06
C ARG A 222 15.74 -5.90 -16.11
N PRO A 223 15.20 -5.90 -14.87
CA PRO A 223 15.49 -4.85 -13.88
C PRO A 223 16.98 -4.67 -13.55
N VAL A 224 17.73 -5.78 -13.43
CA VAL A 224 19.19 -5.75 -13.17
C VAL A 224 19.93 -5.15 -14.36
N ARG A 225 19.61 -5.56 -15.59
CA ARG A 225 20.20 -4.98 -16.80
C ARG A 225 19.95 -3.46 -16.89
N LYS A 226 18.74 -3.02 -16.54
CA LYS A 226 18.39 -1.59 -16.48
C LYS A 226 19.20 -0.84 -15.41
N ALA A 227 19.43 -1.44 -14.24
CA ALA A 227 20.22 -0.80 -13.17
C ALA A 227 21.71 -0.63 -13.51
N LEU A 228 22.24 -1.49 -14.40
CA LEU A 228 23.65 -1.49 -14.78
C LEU A 228 23.95 -0.62 -16.01
N TYR A 229 23.05 -0.63 -17.00
CA TYR A 229 23.33 -0.08 -18.33
C TYR A 229 22.28 0.90 -18.85
N GLY A 230 21.18 1.08 -18.10
CA GLY A 230 20.08 1.96 -18.48
C GLY A 230 20.18 3.35 -17.88
#